data_AF-A0A0G0N3J7-F1
#
_entry.id   AF-A0A0G0N3J7-F1
#
_cell.length_a   1.000
_cell.length_b   1.000
_cell.length_c   1.000
_cell.angle_alpha   90.00
_cell.angle_beta   90.00
_cell.angle_gamma   90.00
#
_symmetry.space_group_name_H-M   'P 1'
#
loop_
_entity.id
_entity.type
_entity.pdbx_description
1 polymer ?
#
loop_
_entity_poly.entity_id
_entity_poly.type
_entity_poly.pdbx_seq_one_letter_code
_entity_poly.pdbx_strand_id
1 'polypeptide(L)'
;MKLNEVALANALAAVSVGVSVICYLAIILVPDIAKLVFQSWFHGVNLANVWDVYASSGSLILGAITMAVVTWVSGWAFAKVYNRFLK
;
A
#
# COMPACT_ATOMS: atom_id res chain seq x y z
N MET A 1 -17.21 -12.25 -16.79
CA MET A 1 -16.13 -13.26 -16.76
C MET A 1 -15.59 -13.35 -15.34
N LYS A 2 -15.28 -14.55 -14.85
CA LYS A 2 -14.70 -14.72 -13.51
C LYS A 2 -13.27 -14.17 -13.47
N LEU A 3 -12.87 -13.62 -12.33
CA LEU A 3 -11.51 -13.21 -12.04
C LEU A 3 -10.71 -14.44 -11.61
N ASN A 4 -9.45 -14.56 -12.05
CA ASN A 4 -8.53 -15.54 -11.46
C ASN A 4 -8.05 -14.97 -10.12
N GLU A 5 -8.36 -15.66 -9.02
CA GLU A 5 -8.10 -15.18 -7.67
C GLU A 5 -6.61 -14.94 -7.39
N VAL A 6 -5.77 -15.89 -7.81
CA VAL A 6 -4.32 -15.84 -7.58
C VAL A 6 -3.67 -14.78 -8.46
N ALA A 7 -4.09 -14.68 -9.73
CA ALA A 7 -3.57 -13.67 -10.64
C ALA A 7 -3.89 -12.25 -10.14
N LEU A 8 -5.12 -12.01 -9.67
CA LEU A 8 -5.50 -10.72 -9.10
C LEU A 8 -4.71 -10.42 -7.82
N ALA A 9 -4.58 -11.39 -6.92
CA ALA A 9 -3.82 -11.25 -5.69
C ALA A 9 -2.33 -10.91 -5.96
N ASN A 10 -1.70 -11.63 -6.89
CA ASN A 10 -0.31 -11.39 -7.29
C ASN A 10 -0.14 -10.00 -7.92
N ALA A 11 -1.05 -9.61 -8.82
CA ALA A 11 -1.00 -8.28 -9.44
C ALA A 11 -1.15 -7.17 -8.40
N LEU A 12 -2.11 -7.30 -7.47
CA LEU A 12 -2.32 -6.30 -6.42
C LEU A 12 -1.09 -6.19 -5.51
N ALA A 13 -0.54 -7.33 -5.08
CA ALA A 13 0.68 -7.37 -4.26
C ALA A 13 1.88 -6.72 -4.96
N ALA A 14 2.14 -7.06 -6.23
CA ALA A 14 3.26 -6.51 -6.98
C ALA A 14 3.15 -4.99 -7.14
N VAL A 15 1.96 -4.49 -7.50
CA VAL A 15 1.72 -3.05 -7.63
C VAL A 15 1.90 -2.36 -6.28
N SER A 16 1.33 -2.89 -5.21
CA SER A 16 1.40 -2.30 -3.87
C SER A 16 2.82 -2.27 -3.28
N VAL A 17 3.66 -3.26 -3.58
CA VAL A 17 5.10 -3.21 -3.25
C VAL A 17 5.78 -2.07 -3.99
N GLY A 18 5.51 -1.90 -5.28
CA GLY A 18 6.02 -0.77 -6.05
C GLY A 18 5.61 0.58 -5.46
N VAL A 19 4.35 0.71 -5.05
CA VAL A 19 3.86 1.91 -4.35
C VAL A 19 4.61 2.13 -3.02
N SER A 20 4.87 1.09 -2.24
CA SER A 20 5.64 1.21 -0.99
C SER A 20 7.05 1.80 -1.23
N VAL A 21 7.73 1.37 -2.29
CA VAL A 21 9.04 1.94 -2.67
C VAL A 21 8.91 3.41 -3.07
N ILE A 22 7.91 3.75 -3.89
CA ILE A 22 7.65 5.15 -4.29
C ILE A 22 7.36 6.03 -3.06
N CYS A 23 6.56 5.55 -2.13
CA CYS A 23 6.26 6.25 -0.88
C CYS A 23 7.52 6.51 -0.07
N TYR A 24 8.39 5.51 0.09
CA TYR A 24 9.67 5.66 0.78
C TYR A 24 10.57 6.71 0.12
N LEU A 25 10.71 6.63 -1.21
CA LEU A 25 11.49 7.61 -1.97
C LEU A 25 10.90 9.02 -1.85
N ALA A 26 9.58 9.16 -1.86
CA ALA A 26 8.93 10.47 -1.68
C ALA A 26 9.23 11.09 -0.32
N ILE A 27 9.24 10.29 0.77
CA ILE A 27 9.57 10.78 2.11
C ILE A 27 11.01 11.33 2.17
N ILE A 28 11.96 10.68 1.50
CA ILE A 28 13.38 11.07 1.56
C ILE A 28 13.70 12.21 0.59
N LEU A 29 13.13 12.19 -0.62
CA LEU A 29 13.47 13.14 -1.68
C LEU A 29 12.63 14.43 -1.60
N VAL A 30 11.36 14.35 -1.21
CA VAL A 30 10.39 15.45 -1.21
C VAL A 30 9.47 15.42 0.02
N PRO A 31 10.01 15.50 1.24
CA PRO A 31 9.28 15.22 2.49
C PRO A 31 8.04 16.09 2.71
N ASP A 32 8.08 17.39 2.38
CA ASP A 32 6.94 18.28 2.59
C ASP A 32 5.75 17.94 1.68
N ILE A 33 6.03 17.59 0.42
CA ILE A 33 5.01 17.14 -0.53
C ILE A 33 4.44 15.80 -0.07
N ALA A 34 5.31 14.86 0.32
CA ALA A 34 4.89 13.57 0.83
C ALA A 34 3.95 13.72 2.03
N LYS A 35 4.33 14.55 3.02
CA LYS A 35 3.52 14.85 4.21
C LYS A 35 2.15 15.43 3.86
N LEU A 36 2.07 16.38 2.93
CA LEU A 36 0.79 16.94 2.47
C LEU A 36 -0.12 15.88 1.85
N VAL A 37 0.44 15.02 1.00
CA VAL A 37 -0.30 13.92 0.37
C VAL A 37 -0.81 12.94 1.44
N PHE A 38 0.04 12.45 2.34
CA PHE A 38 -0.39 11.53 3.39
C PHE A 38 -1.42 12.14 4.34
N GLN A 39 -1.30 13.42 4.69
CA GLN A 39 -2.28 14.12 5.54
C GLN A 39 -3.67 14.18 4.88
N SER A 40 -3.75 14.17 3.54
CA SER A 40 -5.01 14.14 2.81
C SER A 40 -5.70 12.76 2.80
N TRP A 41 -4.93 11.69 3.00
CA TRP A 41 -5.43 10.31 3.01
C TRP A 41 -5.79 9.85 4.42
N PHE A 42 -4.95 10.17 5.41
CA PHE A 42 -5.15 9.78 6.80
C PHE A 42 -5.97 10.81 7.56
N HIS A 43 -7.11 10.37 8.08
CA HIS A 43 -7.96 11.17 8.95
C HIS A 43 -7.68 10.81 10.42
N GLY A 44 -7.78 11.78 11.33
CA GLY A 44 -7.62 11.54 12.78
C GLY A 44 -6.17 11.52 13.29
N VAL A 45 -5.18 11.80 12.44
CA VAL A 45 -3.76 11.91 12.83
C VAL A 45 -3.21 13.26 12.39
N ASN A 46 -2.51 13.97 13.28
CA ASN A 46 -1.80 15.20 12.94
C ASN A 46 -0.35 14.88 12.59
N LEU A 47 -0.05 14.74 11.29
CA LEU A 47 1.30 14.46 10.82
C LEU A 47 2.25 15.64 11.07
N ALA A 48 1.76 16.85 11.36
CA ALA A 48 2.64 17.97 11.73
C ALA A 48 3.53 17.62 12.93
N ASN A 49 3.02 16.82 13.87
CA ASN A 49 3.66 16.53 15.14
C ASN A 49 4.40 15.18 15.19
N VAL A 50 4.08 14.25 14.29
CA VAL A 50 4.59 12.86 14.35
C VAL A 50 5.36 12.44 13.09
N TRP A 51 5.61 13.37 12.16
CA TRP A 51 6.31 13.08 10.92
C TRP A 51 7.81 12.93 11.15
N ASP A 52 8.34 11.76 10.80
CA ASP A 52 9.76 11.47 10.82
C ASP A 52 10.30 11.32 9.38
N VAL A 53 11.30 12.12 9.05
CA VAL A 53 11.93 12.16 7.73
C VAL A 53 13.04 11.09 7.61
N TYR A 54 13.51 10.54 8.73
CA TYR A 54 14.56 9.52 8.77
C TYR A 54 14.00 8.11 8.62
N ALA A 55 13.25 7.88 7.54
CA ALA A 55 12.73 6.56 7.21
C ALA A 55 13.89 5.57 7.04
N SER A 56 14.04 4.64 7.99
CA SER A 56 15.08 3.61 7.92
C SER A 56 14.82 2.64 6.76
N SER A 57 15.87 2.04 6.21
CA SER A 57 15.71 0.97 5.21
C SER A 57 14.93 -0.23 5.77
N GLY A 58 14.98 -0.45 7.08
CA GLY A 58 14.17 -1.45 7.78
C GLY A 58 12.66 -1.17 7.69
N SER A 59 12.24 0.09 7.77
CA SER A 59 10.83 0.45 7.65
C SER A 59 10.30 0.26 6.22
N LEU A 60 11.15 0.48 5.19
CA LEU A 60 10.81 0.14 3.80
C LEU A 60 10.58 -1.36 3.63
N ILE A 61 11.50 -2.21 4.10
CA ILE A 61 11.39 -3.67 3.95
C ILE A 61 10.13 -4.18 4.65
N LEU A 62 9.90 -3.74 5.89
CA LEU A 62 8.71 -4.11 6.65
C LEU A 62 7.43 -3.61 5.96
N GLY A 63 7.42 -2.36 5.49
CA GLY A 63 6.32 -1.77 4.74
C GLY A 63 6.01 -2.53 3.45
N ALA A 64 7.02 -2.92 2.68
CA ALA A 64 6.85 -3.68 1.45
C ALA A 64 6.28 -5.08 1.72
N ILE A 65 6.80 -5.81 2.72
CA ILE A 65 6.32 -7.14 3.09
C ILE A 65 4.86 -7.07 3.57
N THR A 66 4.57 -6.15 4.50
CA THR A 66 3.22 -6.01 5.05
C THR A 66 2.21 -5.58 3.98
N MET A 67 2.58 -4.62 3.12
CA MET A 67 1.74 -4.23 1.97
C MET A 67 1.51 -5.40 1.03
N ALA A 68 2.54 -6.17 0.68
CA ALA A 68 2.40 -7.34 -0.19
C ALA A 68 1.38 -8.34 0.38
N VAL A 69 1.53 -8.72 1.66
CA VAL A 69 0.65 -9.70 2.30
C VAL A 69 -0.79 -9.18 2.38
N VAL A 70 -0.99 -7.96 2.87
CA VAL A 70 -2.32 -7.38 3.04
C VAL A 70 -3.04 -7.27 1.70
N THR A 71 -2.37 -6.78 0.67
CA THR A 71 -2.98 -6.58 -0.65
C THR A 71 -3.16 -7.89 -1.40
N TRP A 72 -2.26 -8.86 -1.25
CA TRP A 72 -2.46 -10.21 -1.78
C TRP A 72 -3.74 -10.84 -1.22
N VAL A 73 -3.88 -10.85 0.12
CA VAL A 73 -5.05 -11.41 0.79
C VAL A 73 -6.32 -10.67 0.38
N SER A 74 -6.26 -9.34 0.31
CA SER A 74 -7.38 -8.51 -0.11
C SER A 74 -7.79 -8.76 -1.55
N GLY A 75 -6.83 -8.88 -2.48
CA GLY A 75 -7.07 -9.20 -3.88
C GLY A 75 -7.67 -10.58 -4.07
N TRP A 76 -7.14 -11.59 -3.38
CA TRP A 76 -7.70 -12.93 -3.38
C TRP A 76 -9.16 -12.95 -2.87
N ALA A 77 -9.40 -12.30 -1.73
CA ALA A 77 -10.73 -12.23 -1.12
C ALA A 77 -11.71 -11.47 -2.02
N PHE A 78 -11.28 -10.35 -2.61
CA PHE A 78 -12.07 -9.58 -3.56
C PHE A 78 -12.48 -10.44 -4.77
N ALA A 79 -11.54 -11.15 -5.39
CA ALA A 79 -11.84 -12.02 -6.52
C ALA A 79 -12.84 -13.12 -6.16
N LYS A 80 -12.67 -13.76 -4.99
CA LYS A 80 -13.61 -14.76 -4.46
C LYS A 80 -15.03 -14.21 -4.32
N VAL A 81 -15.17 -13.05 -3.68
CA VAL A 81 -16.48 -12.41 -3.45
C VAL A 81 -17.10 -11.97 -4.77
N TYR A 82 -16.31 -11.34 -5.66
CA TYR A 82 -16.76 -10.94 -6.99
C TYR A 82 -17.27 -12.15 -7.80
N ASN A 83 -16.49 -13.24 -7.85
CA ASN A 83 -16.87 -14.47 -8.54
C ASN A 83 -18.14 -15.10 -7.95
N ARG A 84 -18.37 -14.96 -6.65
CA ARG A 84 -19.59 -15.43 -5.98
C ARG A 84 -20.82 -14.60 -6.37
N PHE A 85 -20.66 -13.30 -6.60
CA PHE A 85 -21.76 -12.39 -6.94
C PHE A 85 -22.08 -12.34 -8.44
N LEU A 86 -21.15 -12.78 -9.30
CA LEU A 86 -21.27 -12.69 -10.75
C LEU A 86 -22.43 -13.45 -11.40
N LYS A 87 -23.15 -14.32 -10.67
CA LYS A 87 -24.22 -15.23 -11.14
C LYS A 87 -23.93 -15.88 -12.50
#